data_AF-A0AAV4BLW7-F1
#
_entry.id   AF-A0AAV4BLW7-F1
#
_cell.length_a   1.000
_cell.length_b   1.000
_cell.length_c   1.000
_cell.angle_alpha   90.00
_cell.angle_beta   90.00
_cell.angle_gamma   90.00
#
_symmetry.space_group_name_H-M   'P 1'
#
loop_
_entity.id
_entity.type
_entity.pdbx_description
1 polymer ?
#
loop_
_entity_poly.entity_id
_entity_poly.type
_entity_poly.pdbx_seq_one_letter_code
_entity_poly.pdbx_strand_id
1 'polypeptide(L)'
;MNDEDIINRKKSNELILKEANLERSLIKTIRQRQLQFLGHICGHKGLEHLAVTGNIEGKRSRGRQRITFIESLQSWAIGKGSNNSFIRLTENRCEWRNMIAAPGKIPDDDEDEQHKFILN
;
A
#
# COMPACT_ATOMS: atom_id res chain seq x y z
N MET A 1 -5.77 -1.09 43.23
CA MET A 1 -5.38 -1.28 41.82
C MET A 1 -5.59 -2.76 41.56
N ASN A 2 -6.61 -3.13 40.78
CA ASN A 2 -7.06 -4.51 40.70
C ASN A 2 -6.12 -5.33 39.81
N ASP A 3 -5.92 -6.60 40.15
CA ASP A 3 -5.02 -7.50 39.41
C ASP A 3 -5.42 -7.65 37.93
N GLU A 4 -6.71 -7.51 37.62
CA GLU A 4 -7.24 -7.46 36.25
C GLU A 4 -6.67 -6.28 35.44
N ASP A 5 -6.49 -5.10 36.04
CA ASP A 5 -5.94 -3.92 35.36
C ASP A 5 -4.46 -4.08 35.01
N ILE A 6 -3.73 -4.84 35.84
CA ILE A 6 -2.30 -5.14 35.65
C ILE A 6 -2.12 -6.17 34.52
N ILE A 7 -2.99 -7.17 34.45
CA ILE A 7 -3.03 -8.18 33.38
C ILE A 7 -3.41 -7.50 32.04
N ASN A 8 -4.40 -6.60 32.05
CA ASN A 8 -4.81 -5.88 30.85
C ASN A 8 -3.70 -4.95 30.32
N ARG A 9 -2.91 -4.34 31.21
CA ARG A 9 -1.70 -3.56 30.84
C ARG A 9 -0.60 -4.38 30.16
N LYS A 10 -0.63 -5.71 30.24
CA LYS A 10 0.37 -6.63 29.68
C LYS A 10 -0.22 -7.62 28.66
N LYS A 11 -1.46 -7.42 28.21
CA LYS A 11 -2.01 -8.25 27.14
C LYS A 11 -1.30 -7.94 25.82
N SER A 12 -0.77 -8.99 25.19
CA SER A 12 -0.18 -8.89 23.85
C SER A 12 -1.26 -8.55 22.83
N ASN A 13 -0.92 -7.69 21.85
CA ASN A 13 -1.83 -7.32 20.76
C ASN A 13 -2.40 -8.55 20.04
N GLU A 14 -1.61 -9.63 19.93
CA GLU A 14 -2.04 -10.91 19.35
C GLU A 14 -3.18 -11.58 20.15
N LEU A 15 -3.09 -11.52 21.47
CA LEU A 15 -4.12 -12.09 22.34
C LEU A 15 -5.39 -11.24 22.29
N ILE A 16 -5.26 -9.91 22.28
CA ILE A 16 -6.39 -8.98 22.15
C ILE A 16 -7.10 -9.20 20.82
N LEU A 17 -6.36 -9.41 19.72
CA LEU A 17 -6.92 -9.67 18.39
C LEU A 17 -7.74 -10.96 18.37
N LYS A 18 -7.21 -12.03 18.99
CA LYS A 18 -7.87 -13.33 19.10
C LYS A 18 -9.12 -13.27 19.98
N GLU A 19 -9.04 -12.61 21.14
CA GLU A 19 -10.20 -12.42 22.03
C GLU A 19 -11.31 -11.60 21.37
N ALA A 20 -10.94 -10.56 20.62
CA ALA A 20 -11.90 -9.73 19.89
C ALA A 20 -12.42 -10.39 18.61
N ASN A 21 -11.87 -11.53 18.20
CA ASN A 21 -12.17 -12.21 16.94
C ASN A 21 -12.07 -11.28 15.72
N LEU A 22 -11.03 -10.43 15.69
CA LEU A 22 -10.79 -9.45 14.63
C LEU A 22 -9.56 -9.84 13.82
N GLU A 23 -9.60 -9.56 12.51
CA GLU A 23 -8.45 -9.67 11.62
C GLU A 23 -7.72 -8.33 11.47
N ARG A 24 -6.41 -8.36 11.20
CA ARG A 24 -5.59 -7.18 10.86
C ARG A 24 -6.01 -6.63 9.48
N SER A 25 -7.06 -5.82 9.44
CA SER A 25 -7.67 -5.32 8.19
C SER A 25 -7.31 -3.88 7.83
N LEU A 26 -6.68 -3.13 8.75
CA LEU A 26 -6.43 -1.70 8.56
C LEU A 26 -5.49 -1.44 7.38
N ILE A 27 -4.36 -2.13 7.32
CA ILE A 27 -3.40 -1.95 6.23
C ILE A 27 -4.01 -2.33 4.88
N LYS A 28 -4.74 -3.45 4.82
CA LYS A 28 -5.46 -3.90 3.63
C LYS A 28 -6.44 -2.84 3.15
N THR A 29 -7.17 -2.23 4.06
CA THR A 29 -8.09 -1.13 3.77
C THR A 29 -7.36 0.11 3.24
N ILE A 30 -6.22 0.49 3.84
CA ILE A 30 -5.41 1.63 3.39
C ILE A 30 -4.87 1.38 1.99
N ARG A 31 -4.25 0.22 1.76
CA ARG A 31 -3.69 -0.21 0.46
C ARG A 31 -4.77 -0.24 -0.62
N GLN A 32 -5.94 -0.80 -0.32
CA GLN A 32 -7.07 -0.82 -1.23
C GLN A 32 -7.52 0.60 -1.62
N ARG A 33 -7.64 1.51 -0.65
CA ARG A 33 -8.01 2.91 -0.91
C ARG A 33 -6.96 3.64 -1.74
N GLN A 34 -5.67 3.40 -1.50
CA GLN A 34 -4.60 3.98 -2.30
C GLN A 34 -4.66 3.55 -3.77
N LEU A 35 -4.93 2.27 -4.04
CA LEU A 35 -5.11 1.77 -5.42
C LEU A 35 -6.38 2.32 -6.06
N GLN A 36 -7.49 2.40 -5.33
CA GLN A 36 -8.71 3.03 -5.84
C GLN A 36 -8.46 4.50 -6.21
N PHE A 37 -7.74 5.24 -5.37
CA PHE A 37 -7.34 6.61 -5.65
C PHE A 37 -6.46 6.71 -6.89
N LEU A 38 -5.43 5.85 -7.03
CA LEU A 38 -4.58 5.84 -8.21
C LEU A 38 -5.38 5.57 -9.51
N GLY A 39 -6.29 4.59 -9.48
CA GLY A 39 -7.16 4.31 -10.63
C GLY A 39 -8.09 5.47 -10.98
N HIS A 40 -8.60 6.18 -9.96
CA HIS A 40 -9.43 7.37 -10.15
C HIS A 40 -8.67 8.50 -10.86
N ILE A 41 -7.48 8.86 -10.35
CA ILE A 41 -6.69 9.97 -10.93
C ILE A 41 -6.21 9.66 -12.34
N CYS A 42 -5.76 8.43 -12.60
CA CYS A 42 -5.31 8.02 -13.94
C CYS A 42 -6.46 7.97 -14.95
N GLY A 43 -7.69 7.71 -14.49
CA GLY A 43 -8.87 7.67 -15.34
C GLY A 43 -9.35 9.04 -15.84
N HIS A 44 -9.11 10.11 -15.06
CA HIS A 44 -9.55 11.48 -15.42
C HIS A 44 -8.48 12.28 -16.17
N LYS A 45 -7.21 11.85 -16.11
CA LYS A 45 -6.05 12.55 -16.72
C LYS A 45 -6.00 14.06 -16.38
N GLY A 46 -6.45 14.42 -15.18
CA GLY A 46 -6.47 15.78 -14.65
C GLY A 46 -5.13 16.24 -14.06
N LEU A 47 -5.17 17.32 -13.26
CA LEU A 47 -3.97 17.88 -12.62
C LEU A 47 -3.31 16.87 -11.66
N GLU A 48 -4.11 16.08 -10.95
CA GLU A 48 -3.65 15.06 -10.02
C GLU A 48 -2.86 13.97 -10.74
N HIS A 49 -3.31 13.60 -11.95
CA HIS A 49 -2.57 12.67 -12.79
C HIS A 49 -1.20 13.26 -13.15
N LEU A 50 -1.16 14.50 -13.65
CA LEU A 50 0.09 15.19 -13.99
C LEU A 50 1.00 15.41 -12.78
N ALA A 51 0.45 15.67 -11.59
CA ALA A 51 1.25 15.85 -10.38
C ALA A 51 1.95 14.55 -9.96
N VAL A 52 1.31 13.41 -10.21
CA VAL A 52 1.79 12.09 -9.82
C VAL A 52 2.68 11.45 -10.90
N THR A 53 2.35 11.64 -12.19
CA THR A 53 3.10 11.08 -13.34
C THR A 53 4.11 12.04 -13.96
N GLY A 54 3.97 13.34 -13.68
CA GLY A 54 4.77 14.39 -14.29
C GLY A 54 6.25 14.21 -14.03
N ASN A 55 7.01 14.13 -15.12
CA ASN A 55 8.46 14.15 -15.07
C ASN A 55 8.93 15.57 -15.39
N ILE A 56 9.69 16.17 -14.47
CA ILE A 56 10.34 17.46 -14.69
C ILE A 56 11.77 17.18 -15.10
N GLU A 57 12.24 17.85 -16.15
CA GLU A 57 13.62 17.73 -16.59
C GLU A 57 14.59 18.19 -15.48
N GLY A 58 15.64 17.39 -15.25
CA GLY A 58 16.69 17.68 -14.27
C GLY A 58 16.82 16.63 -13.17
N LYS A 59 17.82 16.82 -12.31
CA LYS A 59 18.11 15.92 -11.19
C LYS A 59 17.20 16.24 -10.01
N ARG A 60 16.69 15.20 -9.34
CA ARG A 60 15.92 15.38 -8.09
C ARG A 60 16.75 16.17 -7.06
N SER A 61 16.14 17.20 -6.49
CA SER A 61 16.75 18.02 -5.45
C SER A 61 17.04 17.19 -4.19
N ARG A 62 18.03 17.62 -3.41
CA ARG A 62 18.29 17.02 -2.09
C ARG A 62 17.06 17.24 -1.20
N GLY A 63 16.67 16.21 -0.44
CA GLY A 63 15.48 16.23 0.41
C GLY A 63 14.18 15.80 -0.29
N ARG A 64 14.14 15.71 -1.63
CA ARG A 64 13.00 15.09 -2.31
C ARG A 64 12.95 13.61 -1.97
N GLN A 65 11.75 13.11 -1.68
CA GLN A 65 11.53 11.70 -1.36
C GLN A 65 12.08 10.82 -2.49
N ARG A 66 12.86 9.79 -2.11
CA ARG A 66 13.52 8.89 -3.06
C ARG A 66 12.54 7.94 -3.74
N ILE A 67 11.52 7.51 -2.99
CA ILE A 67 10.44 6.63 -3.45
C ILE A 67 9.20 7.50 -3.65
N THR A 68 8.68 7.49 -4.86
CA THR A 68 7.43 8.18 -5.22
C THR A 68 6.21 7.37 -4.79
N PHE A 69 5.04 8.01 -4.77
CA PHE A 69 3.76 7.34 -4.49
C PHE A 69 3.53 6.14 -5.42
N ILE A 70 3.74 6.30 -6.73
CA ILE A 70 3.60 5.20 -7.71
C ILE A 70 4.59 4.08 -7.42
N GLU A 71 5.87 4.40 -7.21
CA GLU A 71 6.90 3.39 -6.93
C GLU A 71 6.57 2.59 -5.67
N SER A 72 6.06 3.25 -4.63
CA SER A 72 5.63 2.59 -3.40
C SER A 72 4.44 1.67 -3.65
N LEU A 73 3.41 2.12 -4.37
CA LEU A 73 2.24 1.29 -4.67
C LEU A 73 2.61 0.08 -5.53
N GLN A 74 3.42 0.31 -6.56
CA GLN A 74 3.86 -0.75 -7.44
C GLN A 74 4.68 -1.80 -6.69
N SER A 75 5.59 -1.37 -5.80
CA SER A 75 6.50 -2.29 -5.11
C SER A 75 5.79 -3.36 -4.30
N TRP A 76 4.64 -3.04 -3.68
CA TRP A 76 3.87 -4.03 -2.92
C TRP A 76 2.72 -4.63 -3.73
N ALA A 77 2.16 -3.95 -4.74
CA ALA A 77 1.02 -4.48 -5.48
C ALA A 77 1.40 -5.52 -6.56
N ILE A 78 2.54 -5.31 -7.25
CA ILE A 78 2.97 -6.15 -8.37
C ILE A 78 4.49 -6.45 -8.29
N GLY A 79 5.21 -5.81 -7.36
CA GLY A 79 6.65 -5.98 -7.21
C GLY A 79 7.47 -4.95 -8.00
N LYS A 80 8.76 -5.26 -8.20
CA LYS A 80 9.68 -4.40 -8.96
C LYS A 80 9.34 -4.45 -10.45
N GLY A 81 9.34 -3.28 -11.10
CA GLY A 81 8.91 -3.13 -12.49
C GLY A 81 8.89 -1.66 -12.92
N SER A 82 8.32 -1.35 -14.08
CA SER A 82 8.25 0.02 -14.58
C SER A 82 6.97 0.74 -14.12
N ASN A 83 7.13 1.96 -13.59
CA ASN A 83 6.02 2.84 -13.22
C ASN A 83 5.05 3.04 -14.40
N ASN A 84 5.58 3.13 -15.63
CA ASN A 84 4.77 3.34 -16.83
C ASN A 84 3.86 2.14 -17.12
N SER A 85 4.34 0.91 -16.90
CA SER A 85 3.49 -0.28 -17.04
C SER A 85 2.39 -0.32 -15.97
N PHE A 86 2.69 0.10 -14.75
CA PHE A 86 1.71 0.14 -13.68
C PHE A 86 0.63 1.20 -13.90
N ILE A 87 1.02 2.39 -14.38
CA ILE A 87 0.05 3.42 -14.80
C ILE A 87 -0.81 2.90 -15.95
N ARG A 88 -0.23 2.24 -16.97
CA ARG A 88 -1.02 1.66 -18.08
C ARG A 88 -2.05 0.64 -17.61
N LEU A 89 -1.73 -0.16 -16.59
CA LEU A 89 -2.69 -1.11 -16.01
C LEU A 89 -3.94 -0.40 -15.45
N THR A 90 -3.78 0.82 -14.91
CA THR A 90 -4.92 1.61 -14.41
C THR A 90 -5.87 2.07 -15.53
N GLU A 91 -5.38 2.16 -16.77
CA GLU A 91 -6.21 2.56 -17.92
C GLU A 91 -7.21 1.46 -18.29
N ASN A 92 -6.85 0.19 -18.09
CA ASN A 92 -7.78 -0.93 -18.22
C ASN A 92 -8.63 -1.09 -16.96
N ARG A 93 -9.79 -0.43 -16.92
CA ARG A 93 -10.69 -0.42 -15.75
C ARG A 93 -11.15 -1.82 -15.31
N CYS A 94 -11.27 -2.77 -16.23
CA CYS A 94 -11.69 -4.13 -15.90
C CYS A 94 -10.57 -4.90 -15.22
N GLU A 95 -9.36 -4.88 -15.78
CA GLU A 95 -8.18 -5.49 -15.16
C GLU A 95 -7.83 -4.83 -13.82
N TRP A 96 -7.92 -3.51 -13.75
CA TRP A 96 -7.68 -2.74 -12.52
C TRP A 96 -8.66 -3.10 -11.41
N ARG A 97 -9.97 -3.17 -11.72
CA ARG A 97 -10.97 -3.61 -10.74
C ARG A 97 -10.75 -5.04 -10.30
N ASN A 98 -10.43 -5.94 -11.22
CA ASN A 98 -10.15 -7.34 -10.89
C ASN A 98 -8.92 -7.48 -9.98
N MET A 99 -7.89 -6.66 -10.21
CA MET A 99 -6.69 -6.62 -9.38
C MET A 99 -7.00 -6.14 -7.95
N ILE A 100 -7.78 -5.06 -7.80
CA ILE A 100 -8.13 -4.49 -6.48
C ILE A 100 -9.14 -5.36 -5.71
N ALA A 101 -10.08 -5.97 -6.43
CA ALA A 101 -11.16 -6.75 -5.83
C ALA A 101 -10.70 -8.12 -5.33
N ALA A 102 -9.53 -8.62 -5.75
CA ALA A 102 -8.98 -9.89 -5.29
C ALA A 102 -8.39 -9.73 -3.87
N PRO A 103 -9.05 -10.24 -2.82
CA PRO A 103 -8.69 -9.98 -1.42
C PRO A 103 -7.41 -10.69 -0.95
N GLY A 104 -6.69 -11.41 -1.82
CA GLY A 104 -5.48 -12.17 -1.50
C GLY A 104 -4.24 -11.77 -2.30
N LYS A 105 -4.27 -10.62 -3.02
CA LYS A 105 -3.10 -10.10 -3.76
C LYS A 105 -2.48 -8.85 -3.15
N ILE A 106 -3.10 -8.29 -2.12
CA ILE A 106 -2.53 -7.18 -1.35
C ILE A 106 -1.74 -7.85 -0.23
N PRO A 107 -0.40 -7.75 -0.21
CA PRO A 107 0.39 -8.36 0.85
C PRO A 107 -0.07 -7.84 2.22
N ASP A 108 -0.18 -8.72 3.20
CA ASP A 108 -0.38 -8.32 4.59
C ASP A 108 0.95 -7.84 5.19
N ASP A 109 0.90 -7.05 6.27
CA ASP A 109 2.09 -6.45 6.89
C ASP A 109 3.16 -7.49 7.31
N ASP A 110 2.75 -8.75 7.54
CA ASP A 110 3.64 -9.85 7.93
C ASP A 110 4.48 -10.41 6.76
N GLU A 111 4.07 -10.21 5.49
CA GLU A 111 4.85 -10.64 4.32
C GLU A 111 5.94 -9.62 3.92
N ASP A 112 5.73 -8.34 4.25
CA ASP A 112 6.69 -7.25 3.94
C ASP A 112 7.97 -7.31 4.78
N GLU A 113 7.96 -7.97 5.95
CA GLU A 113 9.19 -8.20 6.72
C GLU A 113 10.15 -9.15 6.00
N GLN A 114 9.65 -10.19 5.30
CA GLN A 114 10.50 -11.12 4.55
C GLN A 114 11.22 -10.44 3.38
N HIS A 115 10.62 -9.40 2.79
CA HIS A 115 11.25 -8.61 1.73
C HIS A 115 12.34 -7.65 2.21
N LYS A 116 12.39 -7.31 3.50
CA LYS A 116 13.49 -6.51 4.09
C LYS A 116 14.75 -7.34 4.36
N PHE A 117 14.62 -8.65 4.59
CA PHE A 117 15.76 -9.53 4.87
C PHE A 117 16.57 -9.97 3.63
N ILE A 118 16.03 -9.83 2.41
CA ILE A 118 16.71 -10.22 1.16
C ILE A 118 17.62 -9.09 0.60
N LEU A 119 17.75 -7.96 1.30
CA LEU A 119 18.53 -6.80 0.84
C LEU A 119 19.68 -6.38 1.77
N ASN A 120 20.22 -7.29 2.58
CA ASN A 120 21.50 -7.11 3.28
C ASN A 120 22.50 -8.19 2.88
#